data_AF-A0A9D2UEQ6-F1
#
_entry.id   AF-A0A9D2UEQ6-F1
#
_cell.length_a   1.000
_cell.length_b   1.000
_cell.length_c   1.000
_cell.angle_alpha   90.00
_cell.angle_beta   90.00
_cell.angle_gamma   90.00
#
_symmetry.space_group_name_H-M   'P 1'
#
loop_
_entity.id
_entity.type
_entity.pdbx_description
1 polymer ?
#
loop_
_entity_poly.entity_id
_entity_poly.type
_entity_poly.pdbx_seq_one_letter_code
_entity_poly.pdbx_strand_id
1 'polypeptide(L)'
;LLKTQLPAGAKVLITGAQALADCVAAAGLTPVTSQADEPVAVAQGFNPKIVWEDLAEAAYTLADEKVLWVASNTDFTIPKERGIAPGNGTLVGAVATATGRTPQVAGKPESPIFVTAAQKLNSQRPVVVGDRLDTDIQGGNRAAMATAVVMTGVETYQSILAAIPVERPTYILEDLAGFFEDYPQIQVQATATGMSARGAGWFAEATDTELTITGEGSEIDSWRVACAAWWAAHPDASAPLAPSQVHRG
;
A
#
# COMPACT_ATOMS: atom_id res chain seq x y z
N LEU A 1 -10.91 11.57 1.80
CA LEU A 1 -11.39 11.02 3.08
C LEU A 1 -12.13 12.07 3.92
N LEU A 2 -11.49 13.12 4.42
CA LEU A 2 -12.16 14.14 5.25
C LEU A 2 -13.44 14.73 4.62
N LYS A 3 -13.38 15.15 3.35
CA LYS A 3 -14.54 15.69 2.60
C LYS A 3 -15.76 14.76 2.55
N THR A 4 -15.56 13.44 2.64
CA THR A 4 -16.66 12.48 2.57
C THR A 4 -17.27 12.18 3.93
N GLN A 5 -16.64 12.63 5.03
CA GLN A 5 -17.06 12.37 6.40
C GLN A 5 -17.48 13.66 7.15
N LEU A 6 -17.10 14.83 6.63
CA LEU A 6 -17.35 16.12 7.28
C LEU A 6 -18.24 17.02 6.40
N PRO A 7 -19.09 17.86 7.01
CA PRO A 7 -19.83 18.88 6.27
C PRO A 7 -18.90 19.94 5.68
N ALA A 8 -19.34 20.60 4.61
CA ALA A 8 -18.59 21.70 4.00
C ALA A 8 -18.32 22.82 5.02
N GLY A 9 -17.13 23.40 4.95
CA GLY A 9 -16.67 24.47 5.85
C GLY A 9 -16.21 23.99 7.24
N ALA A 10 -16.35 22.70 7.56
CA ALA A 10 -15.90 22.15 8.85
C ALA A 10 -14.43 22.48 9.12
N LYS A 11 -14.13 22.82 10.38
CA LYS A 11 -12.79 23.17 10.82
C LYS A 11 -11.95 21.92 11.07
N VAL A 12 -10.73 21.91 10.53
CA VAL A 12 -9.79 20.81 10.61
C VAL A 12 -8.46 21.32 11.12
N LEU A 13 -8.01 20.83 12.27
CA LEU A 13 -6.69 21.11 12.80
C LEU A 13 -5.62 20.50 11.90
N ILE A 14 -4.64 21.29 11.48
CA ILE A 14 -3.53 20.84 10.65
C ILE A 14 -2.29 20.60 11.52
N THR A 15 -1.86 19.35 11.58
CA THR A 15 -0.58 18.94 12.18
C THR A 15 0.34 18.48 11.04
N GLY A 16 0.98 19.42 10.35
CA GLY A 16 1.72 19.10 9.12
C GLY A 16 2.25 20.30 8.36
N ALA A 17 2.54 20.11 7.07
CA ALA A 17 3.04 21.17 6.19
C ALA A 17 1.90 22.03 5.64
N GLN A 18 2.20 23.26 5.19
CA GLN A 18 1.23 24.16 4.56
C GLN A 18 0.46 23.49 3.39
N ALA A 19 1.14 22.65 2.59
CA ALA A 19 0.50 21.93 1.50
C ALA A 19 -0.68 21.03 1.95
N LEU A 20 -0.64 20.51 3.19
CA LEU A 20 -1.75 19.75 3.75
C LEU A 20 -2.94 20.68 4.07
N ALA A 21 -2.68 21.85 4.65
CA ALA A 21 -3.70 22.88 4.89
C ALA A 21 -4.36 23.33 3.57
N ASP A 22 -3.56 23.53 2.52
CA ASP A 22 -4.06 23.92 1.20
C ASP A 22 -4.94 22.84 0.58
N CYS A 23 -4.60 21.56 0.76
CA CYS A 23 -5.43 20.44 0.31
C CYS A 23 -6.76 20.36 1.07
N VAL A 24 -6.75 20.64 2.38
CA VAL A 24 -7.97 20.72 3.21
C VAL A 24 -8.85 21.88 2.75
N ALA A 25 -8.27 23.06 2.51
CA ALA A 25 -8.97 24.21 1.97
C ALA A 25 -9.59 23.93 0.58
N ALA A 26 -8.81 23.35 -0.34
CA ALA A 26 -9.28 22.97 -1.67
C ALA A 26 -10.39 21.91 -1.65
N ALA A 27 -10.48 21.12 -0.58
CA ALA A 27 -11.58 20.18 -0.37
C ALA A 27 -12.88 20.85 0.12
N GLY A 28 -12.87 22.16 0.38
CA GLY A 28 -14.01 22.93 0.90
C GLY A 28 -14.13 22.88 2.42
N LEU A 29 -13.03 22.63 3.14
CA LEU A 29 -12.95 22.60 4.60
C LEU A 29 -12.11 23.79 5.10
N THR A 30 -12.15 24.08 6.39
CA THR A 30 -11.44 25.23 6.97
C THR A 30 -10.22 24.75 7.76
N PRO A 31 -8.98 24.92 7.26
CA PRO A 31 -7.80 24.57 8.04
C PRO A 31 -7.62 25.53 9.21
N VAL A 32 -7.32 24.99 10.39
CA VAL A 32 -7.02 25.73 11.63
C VAL A 32 -5.78 25.14 12.30
N THR A 33 -5.18 25.86 13.25
CA THR A 33 -3.94 25.44 13.92
C THR A 33 -4.04 25.37 15.44
N SER A 34 -5.21 25.69 16.02
CA SER A 34 -5.44 25.57 17.47
C SER A 34 -6.73 24.83 17.80
N GLN A 35 -6.71 24.10 18.90
CA GLN A 35 -7.90 23.52 19.54
C GLN A 35 -8.94 24.61 19.87
N ALA A 36 -8.50 25.84 20.19
CA ALA A 36 -9.39 26.95 20.54
C ALA A 36 -10.34 27.33 19.39
N ASP A 37 -9.99 26.96 18.15
CA ASP A 37 -10.87 27.15 17.00
C ASP A 37 -12.00 26.12 16.93
N GLU A 38 -12.07 25.18 17.87
CA GLU A 38 -13.04 24.07 17.93
C GLU A 38 -13.05 23.21 16.64
N PRO A 39 -11.89 22.67 16.21
CA PRO A 39 -11.83 21.75 15.08
C PRO A 39 -12.59 20.46 15.37
N VAL A 40 -13.30 19.96 14.35
CA VAL A 40 -14.01 18.66 14.43
C VAL A 40 -13.20 17.51 13.86
N ALA A 41 -12.00 17.79 13.34
CA ALA A 41 -11.05 16.79 12.90
C ALA A 41 -9.60 17.26 13.01
N VAL A 42 -8.67 16.31 13.08
CA VAL A 42 -7.22 16.52 12.96
C VAL A 42 -6.73 15.84 11.68
N ALA A 43 -6.02 16.60 10.84
CA ALA A 43 -5.30 16.10 9.68
C ALA A 43 -3.79 16.14 9.96
N GLN A 44 -3.16 14.97 10.03
CA GLN A 44 -1.74 14.84 10.35
C GLN A 44 -0.91 14.39 9.16
N GLY A 45 0.16 15.12 8.85
CA GLY A 45 1.10 14.76 7.80
C GLY A 45 2.53 15.15 8.15
N PHE A 46 3.47 14.59 7.39
CA PHE A 46 4.88 14.83 7.65
C PHE A 46 5.25 16.29 7.41
N ASN A 47 5.91 16.90 8.39
CA ASN A 47 6.63 18.14 8.23
C ASN A 47 7.85 18.10 9.15
N PRO A 48 9.09 18.24 8.62
CA PRO A 48 10.29 18.18 9.44
C PRO A 48 10.43 19.35 10.43
N LYS A 49 9.56 20.36 10.33
CA LYS A 49 9.49 21.52 11.24
C LYS A 49 8.44 21.37 12.34
N ILE A 50 7.73 20.24 12.42
CA ILE A 50 6.80 19.99 13.53
C ILE A 50 7.56 20.10 14.85
N VAL A 51 6.99 20.88 15.76
CA VAL A 51 7.48 21.05 17.13
C VAL A 51 6.52 20.40 18.12
N TRP A 52 6.90 20.41 19.40
CA TRP A 52 6.10 19.78 20.45
C TRP A 52 4.70 20.40 20.54
N GLU A 53 4.60 21.73 20.38
CA GLU A 53 3.36 22.49 20.46
C GLU A 53 2.34 22.03 19.42
N ASP A 54 2.77 21.71 18.19
CA ASP A 54 1.88 21.20 17.13
C ASP A 54 1.27 19.84 17.52
N LEU A 55 2.06 18.99 18.16
CA LEU A 55 1.61 17.68 18.65
C LEU A 55 0.71 17.82 19.89
N ALA A 56 0.96 18.82 20.73
CA ALA A 56 0.14 19.13 21.89
C ALA A 56 -1.26 19.63 21.47
N GLU A 57 -1.35 20.55 20.51
CA GLU A 57 -2.64 21.01 19.96
C GLU A 57 -3.46 19.85 19.38
N ALA A 58 -2.79 18.92 18.67
CA ALA A 58 -3.42 17.70 18.20
C ALA A 58 -3.93 16.83 19.35
N ALA A 59 -3.10 16.60 20.37
CA ALA A 59 -3.47 15.78 21.52
C ALA A 59 -4.64 16.38 22.32
N TYR A 60 -4.62 17.69 22.56
CA TYR A 60 -5.72 18.40 23.23
C TYR A 60 -7.02 18.29 22.43
N THR A 61 -6.94 18.54 21.13
CA THR A 61 -8.08 18.41 20.22
C THR A 61 -8.65 16.99 20.21
N LEU A 62 -7.79 15.98 20.23
CA LEU A 62 -8.20 14.56 20.20
C LEU A 62 -8.69 14.01 21.53
N ALA A 63 -8.61 14.78 22.62
CA ALA A 63 -9.22 14.41 23.90
C ALA A 63 -10.75 14.28 23.80
N ASP A 64 -11.39 14.93 22.84
CA ASP A 64 -12.76 14.64 22.44
C ASP A 64 -12.79 13.43 21.48
N GLU A 65 -13.37 12.32 21.92
CA GLU A 65 -13.51 11.09 21.15
C GLU A 65 -14.28 11.26 19.84
N LYS A 66 -15.12 12.29 19.74
CA LYS A 66 -15.91 12.59 18.52
C LYS A 66 -15.08 13.23 17.42
N VAL A 67 -13.93 13.83 17.77
CA VAL A 67 -13.05 14.44 16.78
C VAL A 67 -12.42 13.36 15.91
N LEU A 68 -12.54 13.50 14.60
CA LEU A 68 -11.97 12.57 13.64
C LEU A 68 -10.46 12.78 13.51
N TRP A 69 -9.66 11.71 13.52
CA TRP A 69 -8.22 11.80 13.28
C TRP A 69 -7.84 11.10 11.98
N VAL A 70 -7.21 11.83 11.06
CA VAL A 70 -6.72 11.30 9.78
C VAL A 70 -5.24 11.59 9.61
N ALA A 71 -4.45 10.56 9.34
CA ALA A 71 -3.03 10.67 9.00
C ALA A 71 -2.80 10.43 7.50
N SER A 72 -1.91 11.21 6.89
CA SER A 72 -1.57 11.04 5.46
C SER A 72 -0.87 9.71 5.14
N ASN A 73 -0.01 9.23 6.05
CA ASN A 73 0.63 7.90 6.05
C ASN A 73 1.13 7.61 7.47
N THR A 74 1.58 6.38 7.72
CA THR A 74 2.12 5.95 9.03
C THR A 74 3.52 5.37 8.92
N ASP A 75 4.30 5.78 7.91
CA ASP A 75 5.68 5.31 7.74
C ASP A 75 6.55 5.80 8.91
N PHE A 76 7.14 4.86 9.66
CA PHE A 76 7.96 5.18 10.82
C PHE A 76 9.27 5.90 10.46
N THR A 77 9.78 5.70 9.25
CA THR A 77 11.11 6.20 8.90
C THR A 77 11.18 6.77 7.50
N ILE A 78 12.13 7.68 7.29
CA ILE A 78 12.48 8.25 6.00
C ILE A 78 13.99 8.07 5.79
N PRO A 79 14.43 7.29 4.79
CA PRO A 79 15.84 7.21 4.43
C PRO A 79 16.40 8.57 4.00
N LYS A 80 17.57 8.94 4.52
CA LYS A 80 18.34 10.12 4.15
C LYS A 80 19.81 9.73 3.95
N GLU A 81 20.58 10.59 3.29
CA GLU A 81 22.02 10.39 3.08
C GLU A 81 22.79 10.15 4.40
N ARG A 82 22.41 10.87 5.47
CA ARG A 82 23.02 10.75 6.80
C ARG A 82 22.57 9.51 7.60
N GLY A 83 21.54 8.80 7.13
CA GLY A 83 20.94 7.66 7.83
C GLY A 83 19.42 7.74 7.87
N ILE A 84 18.82 7.07 8.85
CA ILE A 84 17.37 6.91 8.96
C ILE A 84 16.79 8.03 9.85
N ALA A 85 15.88 8.84 9.29
CA ALA A 85 15.19 9.90 10.02
C ALA A 85 13.76 9.48 10.42
N PRO A 86 13.16 10.09 11.46
CA PRO A 86 11.75 9.86 11.80
C PRO A 86 10.80 10.24 10.65
N GLY A 87 9.84 9.37 10.36
CA GLY A 87 8.76 9.62 9.40
C GLY A 87 7.48 10.12 10.08
N ASN A 88 6.41 10.27 9.30
CA ASN A 88 5.11 10.69 9.84
C ASN A 88 4.58 9.69 10.89
N GLY A 89 4.82 8.40 10.69
CA GLY A 89 4.42 7.34 11.62
C GLY A 89 4.99 7.52 13.02
N THR A 90 6.22 8.01 13.16
CA THR A 90 6.79 8.33 14.47
C THR A 90 6.05 9.50 15.14
N LEU A 91 5.73 10.55 14.38
CA LEU A 91 4.99 11.70 14.88
C LEU A 91 3.55 11.34 15.24
N VAL A 92 2.91 10.49 14.44
CA VAL A 92 1.60 9.90 14.73
C VAL A 92 1.68 9.07 16.01
N GLY A 93 2.74 8.26 16.17
CA GLY A 93 2.97 7.45 17.37
C GLY A 93 3.08 8.28 18.65
N ALA A 94 3.68 9.47 18.59
CA ALA A 94 3.76 10.39 19.72
C ALA A 94 2.36 10.87 20.16
N VAL A 95 1.52 11.31 19.22
CA VAL A 95 0.13 11.73 19.49
C VAL A 95 -0.73 10.54 19.95
N ALA A 96 -0.56 9.37 19.33
CA ALA A 96 -1.29 8.15 19.68
C ALA A 96 -1.00 7.73 21.12
N THR A 97 0.27 7.79 21.53
CA THR A 97 0.70 7.47 22.89
C THR A 97 0.13 8.47 23.91
N ALA A 98 0.10 9.76 23.58
CA ALA A 98 -0.43 10.80 24.47
C ALA A 98 -1.96 10.70 24.63
N THR A 99 -2.68 10.25 23.61
CA THR A 99 -4.15 10.27 23.58
C THR A 99 -4.81 8.90 23.77
N GLY A 100 -4.06 7.81 23.60
CA GLY A 100 -4.61 6.44 23.51
C GLY A 100 -5.43 6.17 22.25
N ARG A 101 -5.41 7.06 21.26
CA ARG A 101 -6.18 6.96 20.02
C ARG A 101 -5.31 6.52 18.84
N THR A 102 -5.93 6.12 17.74
CA THR A 102 -5.26 5.84 16.46
C THR A 102 -5.97 6.56 15.31
N PRO A 103 -5.24 7.06 14.29
CA PRO A 103 -5.84 7.72 13.15
C PRO A 103 -6.38 6.74 12.12
N GLN A 104 -7.35 7.20 11.32
CA GLN A 104 -7.58 6.63 9.99
C GLN A 104 -6.43 7.06 9.07
N VAL A 105 -5.91 6.15 8.24
CA VAL A 105 -4.84 6.47 7.29
C VAL A 105 -5.47 6.84 5.95
N ALA A 106 -5.03 7.94 5.32
CA ALA A 106 -5.54 8.37 4.02
C ALA A 106 -4.66 7.92 2.84
N GLY A 107 -3.41 7.58 3.11
CA GLY A 107 -2.46 7.06 2.13
C GLY A 107 -2.63 5.57 1.87
N LYS A 108 -1.72 5.01 1.09
CA LYS A 108 -1.63 3.57 0.85
C LYS A 108 -1.54 2.80 2.18
N PRO A 109 -2.17 1.63 2.34
CA PRO A 109 -2.92 0.85 1.35
C PRO A 109 -4.41 1.24 1.21
N GLU A 110 -4.84 2.41 1.67
CA GLU A 110 -6.24 2.77 1.57
C GLU A 110 -6.63 3.15 0.14
N SER A 111 -7.74 2.57 -0.34
CA SER A 111 -8.22 2.73 -1.72
C SER A 111 -8.51 4.18 -2.17
N PRO A 112 -8.90 5.14 -1.30
CA PRO A 112 -9.29 6.48 -1.76
C PRO A 112 -8.21 7.25 -2.53
N ILE A 113 -6.91 7.03 -2.25
CA ILE A 113 -5.82 7.70 -2.98
C ILE A 113 -5.80 7.29 -4.45
N PHE A 114 -5.98 5.99 -4.74
CA PHE A 114 -5.99 5.45 -6.09
C PHE A 114 -7.26 5.84 -6.83
N VAL A 115 -8.42 5.73 -6.18
CA VAL A 115 -9.72 6.14 -6.77
C VAL A 115 -9.71 7.62 -7.14
N THR A 116 -9.20 8.47 -6.25
CA THR A 116 -9.10 9.91 -6.51
C THR A 116 -8.15 10.20 -7.68
N ALA A 117 -7.01 9.51 -7.76
CA ALA A 117 -6.07 9.67 -8.87
C ALA A 117 -6.69 9.26 -10.21
N ALA A 118 -7.36 8.10 -10.26
CA ALA A 118 -8.04 7.63 -11.46
C ALA A 118 -9.14 8.58 -11.92
N GLN A 119 -9.95 9.10 -11.00
CA GLN A 119 -11.00 10.10 -11.28
C GLN A 119 -10.40 11.40 -11.84
N LYS A 120 -9.33 11.93 -11.23
CA LYS A 120 -8.64 13.14 -11.72
C LYS A 120 -8.10 12.97 -13.14
N LEU A 121 -7.64 11.77 -13.48
CA LEU A 121 -7.13 11.44 -14.81
C LEU A 121 -8.23 11.00 -15.80
N ASN A 122 -9.49 10.91 -15.36
CA ASN A 122 -10.61 10.31 -16.10
C ASN A 122 -10.28 8.90 -16.64
N SER A 123 -9.45 8.15 -15.92
CA SER A 123 -9.00 6.82 -16.34
C SER A 123 -10.05 5.77 -16.04
N GLN A 124 -10.43 4.99 -17.06
CA GLN A 124 -11.40 3.89 -16.94
C GLN A 124 -10.76 2.55 -16.60
N ARG A 125 -9.46 2.39 -16.90
CA ARG A 125 -8.69 1.15 -16.66
C ARG A 125 -7.29 1.51 -16.13
N PRO A 126 -7.21 2.12 -14.94
CA PRO A 126 -5.92 2.45 -14.34
C PRO A 126 -5.16 1.18 -13.95
N VAL A 127 -3.83 1.27 -14.05
CA VAL A 127 -2.91 0.30 -13.45
C VAL A 127 -2.13 1.02 -12.37
N VAL A 128 -2.14 0.46 -11.16
CA VAL A 128 -1.32 0.93 -10.04
C VAL A 128 0.06 0.29 -10.15
N VAL A 129 1.11 1.11 -10.11
CA VAL A 129 2.49 0.65 -10.24
C VAL A 129 3.24 1.00 -8.97
N GLY A 130 3.97 0.04 -8.39
CA GLY A 130 4.78 0.27 -7.20
C GLY A 130 5.68 -0.92 -6.88
N ASP A 131 6.43 -0.80 -5.80
CA ASP A 131 7.48 -1.73 -5.41
C ASP A 131 7.24 -2.38 -4.04
N ARG A 132 6.08 -2.12 -3.41
CA ARG A 132 5.69 -2.65 -2.10
C ARG A 132 4.31 -3.31 -2.14
N LEU A 133 4.22 -4.52 -1.58
CA LEU A 133 2.97 -5.28 -1.57
C LEU A 133 1.95 -4.68 -0.61
N ASP A 134 2.38 -4.37 0.61
CA ASP A 134 1.58 -3.89 1.75
C ASP A 134 1.00 -2.47 1.57
N THR A 135 1.34 -1.79 0.47
CA THR A 135 0.92 -0.40 0.21
C THR A 135 0.42 -0.24 -1.22
N ASP A 136 1.28 -0.35 -2.23
CA ASP A 136 0.91 -0.12 -3.63
C ASP A 136 -0.05 -1.20 -4.15
N ILE A 137 0.36 -2.46 -4.00
CA ILE A 137 -0.40 -3.58 -4.56
C ILE A 137 -1.67 -3.82 -3.74
N GLN A 138 -1.56 -3.87 -2.42
CA GLN A 138 -2.72 -3.99 -1.54
C GLN A 138 -3.73 -2.87 -1.77
N GLY A 139 -3.24 -1.63 -1.90
CA GLY A 139 -4.10 -0.47 -2.11
C GLY A 139 -4.76 -0.45 -3.49
N GLY A 140 -4.04 -0.80 -4.55
CA GLY A 140 -4.61 -0.94 -5.89
C GLY A 140 -5.66 -2.05 -5.97
N ASN A 141 -5.39 -3.21 -5.35
CA ASN A 141 -6.33 -4.32 -5.27
C ASN A 141 -7.60 -3.95 -4.48
N ARG A 142 -7.47 -3.28 -3.33
CA ARG A 142 -8.61 -2.74 -2.56
C ARG A 142 -9.41 -1.70 -3.35
N ALA A 143 -8.76 -0.98 -4.26
CA ALA A 143 -9.40 -0.05 -5.19
C ALA A 143 -10.01 -0.74 -6.43
N ALA A 144 -9.96 -2.07 -6.51
CA ALA A 144 -10.39 -2.86 -7.66
C ALA A 144 -9.71 -2.44 -8.98
N MET A 145 -8.43 -2.06 -8.91
CA MET A 145 -7.60 -1.69 -10.05
C MET A 145 -6.59 -2.80 -10.34
N ALA A 146 -6.15 -2.90 -11.60
CA ALA A 146 -5.02 -3.76 -11.93
C ALA A 146 -3.75 -3.21 -11.26
N THR A 147 -2.85 -4.10 -10.87
CA THR A 147 -1.64 -3.78 -10.12
C THR A 147 -0.40 -4.36 -10.77
N ALA A 148 0.68 -3.59 -10.82
CA ALA A 148 1.97 -4.02 -11.32
C ALA A 148 3.04 -3.78 -10.25
N VAL A 149 3.69 -4.85 -9.79
CA VAL A 149 4.88 -4.74 -8.95
C VAL A 149 6.12 -4.63 -9.84
N VAL A 150 7.05 -3.73 -9.48
CA VAL A 150 8.36 -3.61 -10.13
C VAL A 150 9.48 -4.11 -9.20
N MET A 151 10.47 -4.81 -9.76
CA MET A 151 11.56 -5.43 -8.99
C MET A 151 12.70 -4.46 -8.62
N THR A 152 12.58 -3.18 -8.95
CA THR A 152 13.62 -2.15 -8.70
C THR A 152 13.64 -1.62 -7.27
N GLY A 153 12.77 -2.11 -6.37
CA GLY A 153 12.53 -1.53 -5.05
C GLY A 153 12.62 -2.53 -3.90
N VAL A 154 11.63 -2.52 -3.00
CA VAL A 154 11.70 -3.23 -1.71
C VAL A 154 11.46 -4.73 -1.83
N GLU A 155 10.49 -5.14 -2.65
CA GLU A 155 10.04 -6.53 -2.69
C GLU A 155 10.97 -7.46 -3.47
N THR A 156 10.94 -8.74 -3.10
CA THR A 156 11.69 -9.82 -3.73
C THR A 156 10.73 -10.80 -4.38
N TYR A 157 11.19 -11.63 -5.32
CA TYR A 157 10.32 -12.64 -5.89
C TYR A 157 9.77 -13.61 -4.84
N GLN A 158 10.54 -13.88 -3.79
CA GLN A 158 10.14 -14.73 -2.67
C GLN A 158 9.04 -14.09 -1.82
N SER A 159 9.11 -12.79 -1.55
CA SER A 159 8.05 -12.10 -0.81
C SER A 159 6.78 -11.98 -1.64
N ILE A 160 6.90 -11.74 -2.96
CA ILE A 160 5.77 -11.78 -3.90
C ILE A 160 5.13 -13.18 -3.94
N LEU A 161 5.93 -14.24 -4.06
CA LEU A 161 5.44 -15.61 -4.03
C LEU A 161 4.63 -15.90 -2.75
N ALA A 162 5.11 -15.42 -1.60
CA ALA A 162 4.48 -15.63 -0.31
C ALA A 162 3.24 -14.75 -0.04
N ALA A 163 2.89 -13.83 -0.94
CA ALA A 163 1.85 -12.82 -0.72
C ALA A 163 0.47 -13.40 -0.38
N ILE A 164 -0.19 -12.75 0.59
CA ILE A 164 -1.61 -13.00 0.88
C ILE A 164 -2.48 -12.48 -0.29
N PRO A 165 -3.72 -12.97 -0.45
CA PRO A 165 -4.55 -12.67 -1.64
C PRO A 165 -4.71 -11.18 -1.95
N VAL A 166 -4.92 -10.33 -0.93
CA VAL A 166 -5.10 -8.89 -1.14
C VAL A 166 -3.82 -8.19 -1.61
N GLU A 167 -2.66 -8.82 -1.45
CA GLU A 167 -1.34 -8.29 -1.82
C GLU A 167 -0.81 -8.87 -3.14
N ARG A 168 -1.54 -9.78 -3.80
CA ARG A 168 -1.08 -10.41 -5.05
C ARG A 168 -1.18 -9.43 -6.23
N PRO A 169 -0.09 -9.11 -6.94
CA PRO A 169 -0.13 -8.22 -8.08
C PRO A 169 -0.76 -8.89 -9.31
N THR A 170 -1.33 -8.08 -10.21
CA THR A 170 -1.77 -8.54 -11.54
C THR A 170 -0.57 -8.82 -12.45
N TYR A 171 0.46 -7.97 -12.37
CA TYR A 171 1.66 -8.03 -13.18
C TYR A 171 2.91 -8.00 -12.30
N ILE A 172 3.90 -8.83 -12.64
CA ILE A 172 5.25 -8.79 -12.05
C ILE A 172 6.19 -8.33 -13.16
N LEU A 173 6.78 -7.15 -13.02
CA LEU A 173 7.64 -6.52 -14.02
C LEU A 173 9.03 -6.32 -13.44
N GLU A 174 10.08 -6.45 -14.27
CA GLU A 174 11.44 -6.18 -13.84
C GLU A 174 11.59 -4.70 -13.47
N ASP A 175 11.14 -3.83 -14.35
CA ASP A 175 11.11 -2.39 -14.20
C ASP A 175 9.97 -1.77 -15.04
N LEU A 176 9.99 -0.44 -15.21
CA LEU A 176 8.98 0.29 -15.99
C LEU A 176 9.05 0.01 -17.51
N ALA A 177 10.17 -0.49 -18.04
CA ALA A 177 10.28 -0.83 -19.46
C ALA A 177 9.39 -2.03 -19.82
N GLY A 178 9.10 -2.91 -18.86
CA GLY A 178 8.20 -4.06 -19.04
C GLY A 178 6.77 -3.70 -19.46
N PHE A 179 6.34 -2.44 -19.31
CA PHE A 179 5.04 -1.98 -19.84
C PHE A 179 4.98 -1.91 -21.38
N PHE A 180 6.13 -1.91 -22.04
CA PHE A 180 6.24 -1.86 -23.49
C PHE A 180 6.46 -3.24 -24.12
N GLU A 181 6.41 -4.30 -23.30
CA GLU A 181 6.60 -5.68 -23.71
C GLU A 181 5.29 -6.48 -23.57
N ASP A 182 5.17 -7.57 -24.32
CA ASP A 182 4.05 -8.49 -24.19
C ASP A 182 4.14 -9.24 -22.85
N TYR A 183 3.09 -9.14 -22.03
CA TYR A 183 3.01 -9.91 -20.79
C TYR A 183 2.62 -11.37 -21.08
N PRO A 184 3.39 -12.36 -20.59
CA PRO A 184 3.17 -13.76 -20.94
C PRO A 184 1.84 -14.27 -20.41
N GLN A 185 1.17 -15.08 -21.23
CA GLN A 185 -0.03 -15.80 -20.81
C GLN A 185 0.37 -17.03 -19.98
N ILE A 186 -0.20 -17.15 -18.78
CA ILE A 186 0.06 -18.25 -17.86
C ILE A 186 -1.23 -19.04 -17.67
N GLN A 187 -1.16 -20.33 -17.97
CA GLN A 187 -2.27 -21.26 -17.82
C GLN A 187 -2.12 -22.01 -16.51
N VAL A 188 -3.14 -21.98 -15.67
CA VAL A 188 -3.18 -22.68 -14.38
C VAL A 188 -4.14 -23.86 -14.47
N GLN A 189 -3.75 -25.02 -13.94
CA GLN A 189 -4.54 -26.25 -13.96
C GLN A 189 -4.39 -27.02 -12.64
N ALA A 190 -5.48 -27.63 -12.17
CA ALA A 190 -5.44 -28.55 -11.05
C ALA A 190 -4.68 -29.84 -11.42
N THR A 191 -3.87 -30.34 -10.49
CA THR A 191 -3.21 -31.64 -10.58
C THR A 191 -3.80 -32.59 -9.53
N ALA A 192 -3.29 -33.82 -9.48
CA ALA A 192 -3.73 -34.79 -8.48
C ALA A 192 -3.40 -34.38 -7.03
N THR A 193 -2.38 -33.53 -6.85
CA THR A 193 -1.77 -33.20 -5.55
C THR A 193 -1.68 -31.70 -5.28
N GLY A 194 -2.26 -30.86 -6.16
CA GLY A 194 -2.22 -29.41 -6.00
C GLY A 194 -2.52 -28.68 -7.31
N MET A 195 -1.69 -27.70 -7.65
CA MET A 195 -1.88 -26.83 -8.82
C MET A 195 -0.62 -26.76 -9.65
N SER A 196 -0.78 -26.63 -10.96
CA SER A 196 0.32 -26.38 -11.89
C SER A 196 0.06 -25.13 -12.70
N ALA A 197 1.14 -24.50 -13.15
CA ALA A 197 1.10 -23.37 -14.06
C ALA A 197 2.11 -23.56 -15.19
N ARG A 198 1.78 -23.07 -16.39
CA ARG A 198 2.67 -23.10 -17.55
C ARG A 198 2.58 -21.82 -18.36
N GLY A 199 3.72 -21.28 -18.78
CA GLY A 199 3.81 -20.09 -19.63
C GLY A 199 5.26 -19.73 -19.92
N ALA A 200 5.51 -19.02 -21.03
CA ALA A 200 6.83 -18.44 -21.36
C ALA A 200 8.05 -19.40 -21.23
N GLY A 201 7.90 -20.68 -21.62
CA GLY A 201 8.98 -21.67 -21.54
C GLY A 201 9.15 -22.34 -20.17
N TRP A 202 8.35 -21.94 -19.18
CA TRP A 202 8.39 -22.45 -17.82
C TRP A 202 7.15 -23.26 -17.44
N PHE A 203 7.37 -24.21 -16.53
CA PHE A 203 6.34 -25.00 -15.84
C PHE A 203 6.61 -24.96 -14.34
N ALA A 204 5.57 -24.76 -13.54
CA ALA A 204 5.65 -24.91 -12.10
C ALA A 204 4.54 -25.84 -11.59
N GLU A 205 4.87 -26.64 -10.59
CA GLU A 205 3.93 -27.49 -9.88
C GLU A 205 4.04 -27.21 -8.38
N ALA A 206 2.90 -26.86 -7.79
CA ALA A 206 2.74 -26.53 -6.38
C ALA A 206 1.87 -27.59 -5.70
N THR A 207 2.37 -28.15 -4.61
CA THR A 207 1.57 -28.87 -3.61
C THR A 207 1.22 -27.93 -2.45
N ASP A 208 0.64 -28.45 -1.38
CA ASP A 208 0.37 -27.68 -0.16
C ASP A 208 1.65 -27.14 0.52
N THR A 209 2.82 -27.73 0.25
CA THR A 209 4.06 -27.38 0.97
C THR A 209 5.27 -27.17 0.08
N GLU A 210 5.25 -27.66 -1.16
CA GLU A 210 6.42 -27.67 -2.04
C GLU A 210 6.11 -27.03 -3.39
N LEU A 211 7.14 -26.47 -4.01
CA LEU A 211 7.07 -25.86 -5.31
C LEU A 211 8.24 -26.35 -6.18
N THR A 212 7.92 -26.93 -7.33
CA THR A 212 8.92 -27.30 -8.34
C THR A 212 8.76 -26.41 -9.55
N ILE A 213 9.86 -25.86 -10.05
CA ILE A 213 9.91 -24.97 -11.21
C ILE A 213 10.91 -25.58 -12.20
N THR A 214 10.48 -25.80 -13.43
CA THR A 214 11.32 -26.39 -14.48
C THR A 214 11.11 -25.66 -15.79
N GLY A 215 12.17 -25.50 -16.56
CA GLY A 215 12.08 -24.92 -17.91
C GLY A 215 13.29 -24.07 -18.27
N GLU A 216 13.09 -23.25 -19.30
CA GLU A 216 14.13 -22.36 -19.81
C GLU A 216 13.51 -21.02 -20.24
N GLY A 217 14.29 -19.95 -20.11
CA GLY A 217 13.84 -18.60 -20.44
C GLY A 217 14.33 -17.57 -19.43
N SER A 218 13.62 -16.45 -19.34
CA SER A 218 13.96 -15.39 -18.39
C SER A 218 13.70 -15.82 -16.96
N GLU A 219 14.49 -15.30 -16.01
CA GLU A 219 14.27 -15.59 -14.59
C GLU A 219 12.90 -15.09 -14.11
N ILE A 220 12.50 -13.89 -14.50
CA ILE A 220 11.20 -13.31 -14.10
C ILE A 220 10.02 -14.19 -14.53
N ASP A 221 10.08 -14.80 -15.71
CA ASP A 221 9.01 -15.68 -16.19
C ASP A 221 8.88 -16.95 -15.36
N SER A 222 10.01 -17.50 -14.88
CA SER A 222 9.98 -18.62 -13.94
C SER A 222 9.23 -18.26 -12.65
N TRP A 223 9.39 -17.02 -12.16
CA TRP A 223 8.73 -16.52 -10.97
C TRP A 223 7.26 -16.19 -11.20
N ARG A 224 6.89 -15.68 -12.38
CA ARG A 224 5.47 -15.47 -12.75
C ARG A 224 4.71 -16.80 -12.75
N VAL A 225 5.29 -17.85 -13.32
CA VAL A 225 4.69 -19.19 -13.35
C VAL A 225 4.65 -19.81 -11.94
N ALA A 226 5.72 -19.67 -11.17
CA ALA A 226 5.78 -20.08 -9.76
C ALA A 226 4.66 -19.44 -8.92
N CYS A 227 4.50 -18.11 -9.01
CA CYS A 227 3.46 -17.37 -8.31
C CYS A 227 2.07 -17.87 -8.70
N ALA A 228 1.81 -18.03 -10.00
CA ALA A 228 0.52 -18.49 -10.50
C ALA A 228 0.13 -19.88 -9.95
N ALA A 229 1.07 -20.85 -9.93
CA ALA A 229 0.82 -22.17 -9.36
C ALA A 229 0.59 -22.10 -7.84
N TRP A 230 1.49 -21.42 -7.12
CA TRP A 230 1.47 -21.36 -5.67
C TRP A 230 0.24 -20.63 -5.11
N TRP A 231 -0.12 -19.49 -5.70
CA TRP A 231 -1.30 -18.73 -5.29
C TRP A 231 -2.60 -19.47 -5.59
N ALA A 232 -2.64 -20.25 -6.67
CA ALA A 232 -3.79 -21.07 -7.00
C ALA A 232 -3.95 -22.26 -6.05
N ALA A 233 -2.85 -22.83 -5.54
CA ALA A 233 -2.88 -23.85 -4.49
C ALA A 233 -3.30 -23.27 -3.14
N HIS A 234 -3.04 -21.99 -2.90
CA HIS A 234 -3.33 -21.29 -1.63
C HIS A 234 -4.21 -20.04 -1.85
N PRO A 235 -5.46 -20.20 -2.33
CA PRO A 235 -6.30 -19.06 -2.70
C PRO A 235 -6.69 -18.18 -1.51
N ASP A 236 -6.75 -18.74 -0.31
CA ASP A 236 -7.30 -18.08 0.89
C ASP A 236 -6.24 -17.89 2.00
N ALA A 237 -4.96 -17.82 1.65
CA ALA A 237 -3.87 -17.65 2.62
C ALA A 237 -4.09 -16.42 3.51
N SER A 238 -4.26 -16.63 4.83
CA SER A 238 -4.52 -15.56 5.80
C SER A 238 -3.26 -14.88 6.34
N ALA A 239 -2.10 -15.47 6.08
CA ALA A 239 -0.79 -14.94 6.42
C ALA A 239 0.19 -15.27 5.27
N PRO A 240 1.31 -14.52 5.15
CA PRO A 240 2.32 -14.81 4.15
C PRO A 240 2.79 -16.27 4.24
N LEU A 241 2.75 -16.97 3.11
CA LEU A 241 3.01 -18.41 3.05
C LEU A 241 3.98 -18.73 1.91
N ALA A 242 5.22 -19.06 2.27
CA ALA A 242 6.23 -19.53 1.33
C ALA A 242 6.27 -21.06 1.27
N PRO A 243 6.65 -21.67 0.13
CA PRO A 243 6.94 -23.09 0.07
C PRO A 243 8.07 -23.47 1.03
N SER A 244 7.93 -24.64 1.65
CA SER A 244 8.98 -25.23 2.49
C SER A 244 10.20 -25.67 1.68
N GLN A 245 9.99 -26.08 0.44
CA GLN A 245 11.03 -26.43 -0.52
C GLN A 245 10.71 -25.84 -1.89
N VAL A 246 11.74 -25.28 -2.53
CA VAL A 246 11.67 -24.78 -3.89
C VAL A 246 12.74 -25.51 -4.71
N HIS A 247 12.31 -26.35 -5.63
CA HIS A 247 13.19 -27.06 -6.56
C HIS A 247 13.20 -26.30 -7.89
N ARG A 248 14.37 -25.83 -8.34
CA ARG A 248 14.53 -25.16 -9.65
C ARG A 248 15.46 -26.00 -10.51
N GLY A 249 14.99 -26.42 -11.69
CA GLY A 249 15.72 -27.24 -12.66
C GLY A 249 15.61 -26.74 -14.08
#